data_AF-A0A967X5F0-F1
#
_entry.id   AF-A0A967X5F0-F1
#
_cell.length_a   1.000
_cell.length_b   1.000
_cell.length_c   1.000
_cell.angle_alpha   90.00
_cell.angle_beta   90.00
_cell.angle_gamma   90.00
#
_symmetry.space_group_name_H-M   'P 1'
#
loop_
_entity.id
_entity.type
_entity.pdbx_description
1 polymer ?
#
loop_
_entity_poly.entity_id
_entity_poly.type
_entity_poly.pdbx_seq_one_letter_code
_entity_poly.pdbx_strand_id
1 'polypeptide(L)' 'MLVRMGSGLVKGADGMARQRHTAEEIINKLREAEVGLARGLAVSEVCRKLGVTEQTYYRWRKE' A
#
# COMPACT_ATOMS: atom_id res chain seq x y z
N MET A 1 -17.97 -4.47 -30.63
CA MET A 1 -18.12 -4.18 -29.19
C MET A 1 -17.57 -5.37 -28.41
N LEU A 2 -16.28 -5.35 -28.06
CA LEU A 2 -15.63 -6.43 -27.32
C LEU A 2 -14.85 -5.77 -26.19
N VAL A 3 -15.44 -5.81 -25.00
CA VAL A 3 -14.79 -5.43 -23.74
C VAL A 3 -13.76 -6.51 -23.45
N ARG A 4 -12.49 -6.23 -23.74
CA ARG A 4 -11.37 -7.06 -23.29
C ARG A 4 -10.79 -6.39 -22.04
N MET A 5 -11.29 -6.81 -20.88
CA MET A 5 -10.60 -6.66 -19.59
C MET A 5 -9.22 -7.31 -19.73
N GLY A 6 -8.21 -6.48 -19.98
CA GLY A 6 -6.81 -6.83 -19.83
C GLY A 6 -6.36 -6.49 -18.42
N SER A 7 -6.76 -7.33 -17.46
CA SER A 7 -6.15 -7.39 -16.13
C SER A 7 -4.65 -7.59 -16.31
N GLY A 8 -3.87 -6.58 -15.96
CA GLY A 8 -2.43 -6.67 -15.98
C GLY A 8 -1.85 -5.33 -15.64
N LEU A 9 -1.45 -5.15 -14.39
CA LEU A 9 -0.28 -4.37 -14.01
C LEU A 9 -0.03 -4.51 -12.50
N VAL A 10 1.19 -4.97 -12.23
CA VAL A 10 2.01 -4.79 -11.03
C VAL A 10 1.55 -5.44 -9.72
N LYS A 11 2.16 -6.59 -9.41
CA LYS A 11 2.67 -6.81 -8.04
C LYS A 11 4.05 -7.43 -8.16
N GLY A 12 5.04 -6.58 -8.42
CA GLY A 12 6.45 -6.91 -8.31
C GLY A 12 6.73 -7.33 -6.88
N ALA A 13 6.87 -8.64 -6.69
CA ALA A 13 7.50 -9.21 -5.52
C ALA A 13 9.01 -9.22 -5.80
N ASP A 14 9.68 -8.08 -5.60
CA ASP A 14 11.12 -7.97 -5.85
C ASP A 14 11.92 -7.77 -4.56
N GLY A 15 12.37 -8.88 -3.98
CA GLY A 15 13.74 -8.97 -3.46
C GLY A 15 13.98 -8.57 -2.00
N MET A 16 14.28 -9.55 -1.15
CA MET A 16 14.97 -9.33 0.13
C MET A 16 16.35 -8.68 -0.08
N ALA A 17 16.41 -7.36 -0.20
CA ALA A 17 17.66 -6.58 -0.14
C ALA A 17 17.34 -5.11 0.11
N ARG A 18 17.20 -4.71 1.39
CA ARG A 18 17.02 -3.29 1.81
C ARG A 18 16.09 -2.48 0.89
N GLN A 19 14.89 -3.00 0.59
CA GLN A 19 13.92 -2.32 -0.26
C GLN A 19 13.45 -1.03 0.43
N ARG A 20 13.97 0.11 -0.02
CA ARG A 20 13.28 1.37 0.21
C ARG A 20 11.98 1.28 -0.57
N HIS A 21 10.85 1.38 0.12
CA HIS A 21 9.57 1.54 -0.57
C HIS A 21 9.69 2.74 -1.50
N THR A 22 9.44 2.51 -2.79
CA THR A 22 9.42 3.61 -3.76
C THR A 22 8.32 4.59 -3.39
N ALA A 23 8.48 5.88 -3.71
CA ALA A 23 7.45 6.89 -3.41
C ALA A 23 6.07 6.47 -3.96
N GLU A 24 6.05 5.83 -5.13
CA GLU A 24 4.84 5.31 -5.76
C GLU A 24 4.18 4.18 -4.94
N GLU A 25 4.96 3.23 -4.43
CA GLU A 25 4.44 2.19 -3.53
C GLU A 25 3.91 2.78 -2.21
N ILE A 26 4.59 3.79 -1.67
CA ILE A 26 4.17 4.48 -0.44
C ILE A 26 2.82 5.15 -0.68
N ILE A 27 2.68 5.89 -1.78
CA ILE A 27 1.43 6.56 -2.15
C ILE A 27 0.30 5.54 -2.34
N ASN A 28 0.56 4.42 -3.00
CA ASN A 28 -0.47 3.40 -3.22
C ASN A 28 -0.92 2.76 -1.90
N LYS A 29 0.03 2.43 -1.01
CA LYS A 29 -0.25 1.88 0.32
C LYS A 29 -0.95 2.89 1.23
N LEU A 30 -0.57 4.18 1.17
CA LEU A 30 -1.26 5.24 1.89
C LEU A 30 -2.70 5.42 1.41
N ARG A 31 -2.95 5.33 0.09
CA ARG A 31 -4.30 5.39 -0.47
C ARG A 31 -5.16 4.21 -0.01
N GLU A 32 -4.62 2.99 -0.07
CA GLU A 32 -5.31 1.82 0.49
C GLU A 32 -5.56 1.98 2.00
N ALA A 33 -4.62 2.61 2.71
CA ALA A 33 -4.79 2.92 4.12
C ALA A 33 -5.92 3.91 4.39
N GLU A 34 -6.01 4.99 3.60
CA GLU A 34 -7.09 5.97 3.68
C GLU A 34 -8.46 5.35 3.38
N VAL A 35 -8.54 4.44 2.41
CA VAL A 35 -9.78 3.69 2.15
C VAL A 35 -10.18 2.83 3.35
N GLY A 36 -9.21 2.18 4.00
CA GLY A 36 -9.46 1.42 5.23
C GLY A 36 -9.93 2.31 6.39
N LEU A 37 -9.28 3.46 6.57
CA LEU A 37 -9.64 4.44 7.61
C LEU A 37 -11.02 5.07 7.35
N ALA A 38 -11.35 5.37 6.09
CA ALA A 38 -12.67 5.87 5.69
C ALA A 38 -13.79 4.85 5.96
N ARG A 39 -13.47 3.55 5.96
CA ARG A 39 -14.38 2.47 6.38
C ARG A 39 -14.47 2.31 7.91
N GLY A 40 -13.73 3.11 8.67
CA GLY A 40 -13.67 3.06 10.13
C GLY A 40 -12.69 2.01 10.68
N LEU A 41 -11.78 1.46 9.86
CA LEU A 41 -10.76 0.53 10.35
C LEU A 41 -9.67 1.28 11.10
N ALA A 42 -9.13 0.66 12.16
CA ALA A 42 -7.98 1.19 12.87
C ALA A 42 -6.71 1.15 12.01
N VAL A 43 -5.78 2.08 12.24
CA VAL A 43 -4.47 2.14 11.57
C VAL A 43 -3.73 0.80 11.72
N SER A 44 -3.83 0.13 12.86
CA SER A 44 -3.21 -1.17 13.14
C SER A 44 -3.74 -2.29 12.24
N GLU A 45 -5.07 -2.33 12.04
CA GLU A 45 -5.75 -3.27 11.13
C GLU A 45 -5.33 -3.02 9.67
N VAL A 46 -5.27 -1.76 9.29
CA VAL A 46 -4.84 -1.32 7.96
C VAL A 46 -3.37 -1.67 7.70
N CYS A 47 -2.48 -1.38 8.65
CA CYS A 47 -1.06 -1.73 8.58
C CYS A 47 -0.87 -3.24 8.45
N ARG A 48 -1.64 -4.03 9.22
CA ARG A 48 -1.65 -5.49 9.14
C ARG A 48 -2.11 -6.00 7.77
N LYS A 49 -3.12 -5.38 7.16
CA LYS A 49 -3.58 -5.70 5.79
C LYS A 49 -2.57 -5.34 4.72
N LEU A 50 -1.86 -4.23 4.90
CA LEU A 50 -0.86 -3.73 3.96
C LEU A 50 0.51 -4.40 4.11
N GLY A 51 0.70 -5.24 5.15
CA GLY A 51 1.98 -5.88 5.44
C GLY A 51 3.07 -4.89 5.86
N VAL A 52 2.66 -3.74 6.42
CA VAL A 52 3.57 -2.70 6.89
C VAL A 52 3.42 -2.53 8.40
N THR A 53 4.46 -2.01 9.05
CA THR A 53 4.38 -1.68 10.46
C THR A 53 3.78 -0.29 10.65
N GLU A 54 3.12 -0.06 11.79
CA GLU A 54 2.61 1.27 12.17
C GLU A 54 3.75 2.30 12.18
N GLN A 55 4.96 1.90 12.60
CA GLN A 55 6.15 2.75 12.59
C GLN A 55 6.50 3.25 11.17
N THR A 56 6.41 2.38 10.16
CA THR A 56 6.62 2.76 8.75
C THR A 56 5.54 3.71 8.27
N TYR A 57 4.27 3.46 8.63
CA TYR A 57 3.14 4.33 8.29
C TYR A 57 3.29 5.74 8.87
N TYR A 58 3.66 5.86 10.15
CA TYR A 58 3.92 7.16 10.77
C TYR A 58 5.12 7.89 10.15
N ARG A 59 6.14 7.16 9.67
CA ARG A 59 7.26 7.75 8.93
C ARG A 59 6.81 8.37 7.61
N TRP A 60 6.00 7.67 6.84
CA TRP A 60 5.45 8.18 5.56
C TRP A 60 4.51 9.37 5.73
N ARG A 61 3.79 9.46 6.86
CA ARG A 61 2.96 10.62 7.18
C ARG A 61 3.76 11.84 7.63
N LYS A 62 5.03 11.67 8.00
CA LYS A 62 5.91 12.73 8.49
C LYS A 62 6.90 13.24 7.42
N GLU A 63 7.04 12.50 6.33
CA GLU A 63 7.82 12.90 5.13
C GLU A 63 7.00 13.85 4.26
#